data_AF-A0A540WHT8-F1
#
_entry.id   AF-A0A540WHT8-F1
#
_cell.length_a   1.000
_cell.length_b   1.000
_cell.length_c   1.000
_cell.angle_alpha   90.00
_cell.angle_beta   90.00
_cell.angle_gamma   90.00
#
_symmetry.space_group_name_H-M   'P 1'
#
loop_
_entity.id
_entity.type
_entity.pdbx_description
1 polymer ?
#
loop_
_entity_poly.entity_id
_entity_poly.type
_entity_poly.pdbx_seq_one_letter_code
_entity_poly.pdbx_strand_id
1 'polypeptide(L)'
;MRSDSVKEESDYLAASVSIPFSTHPFTDLQGQYLAFIHAYTKLNRRPPAEADMQRYFGTTPPTVHRMVLELERRGLIRRSAGQARS
;
A
#
# COMPACT_ATOMS: atom_id res chain seq x y z
N MET A 1 -18.87 -55.50 9.31
CA MET A 1 -19.10 -54.04 9.36
C MET A 1 -17.79 -53.37 9.74
N ARG A 2 -17.28 -52.46 8.88
CA ARG A 2 -16.08 -51.60 9.02
C ARG A 2 -14.74 -52.34 8.92
N SER A 3 -14.04 -52.46 7.79
CA SER A 3 -13.69 -51.50 6.71
C SER A 3 -12.99 -50.22 7.18
N ASP A 4 -11.70 -50.20 6.85
CA ASP A 4 -10.93 -49.09 6.27
C ASP A 4 -10.09 -48.14 7.15
N SER A 5 -8.84 -48.01 6.67
CA SER A 5 -7.95 -46.83 6.69
C SER A 5 -7.50 -46.32 8.05
N VAL A 6 -6.23 -46.44 8.47
CA VAL A 6 -5.04 -45.82 7.84
C VAL A 6 -5.43 -44.63 6.97
N LYS A 7 -5.55 -43.45 7.57
CA LYS A 7 -5.33 -42.11 6.97
C LYS A 7 -5.79 -41.07 7.98
N GLU A 8 -4.85 -40.39 8.64
CA GLU A 8 -5.04 -38.99 9.09
C GLU A 8 -3.80 -38.35 9.74
N GLU A 9 -2.59 -38.92 9.57
CA GLU A 9 -1.34 -38.25 10.00
C GLU A 9 -0.63 -37.48 8.87
N SER A 10 -1.19 -37.44 7.65
CA SER A 10 -0.55 -36.84 6.47
C SER A 10 -0.95 -35.40 6.17
N ASP A 11 -1.96 -34.84 6.85
CA ASP A 11 -2.58 -33.59 6.42
C ASP A 11 -2.00 -32.34 7.11
N TYR A 12 -1.17 -32.51 8.14
CA TYR A 12 -0.59 -31.40 8.90
C TYR A 12 0.71 -30.82 8.31
N LEU A 13 1.27 -31.40 7.24
CA LEU A 13 2.52 -30.92 6.61
C LEU A 13 2.32 -30.36 5.19
N ALA A 14 1.11 -30.45 4.62
CA ALA A 14 0.82 -30.02 3.25
C ALA A 14 -0.01 -28.71 3.16
N ALA A 15 -0.40 -28.11 4.28
CA ALA A 15 -0.86 -26.73 4.30
C ALA A 15 0.36 -25.81 4.38
N SER A 16 1.10 -25.76 3.27
CA SER A 16 1.98 -24.65 2.96
C SER A 16 1.19 -23.38 3.26
N VAL A 17 1.65 -22.62 4.26
CA VAL A 17 1.06 -21.35 4.64
C VAL A 17 1.26 -20.41 3.46
N SER A 18 0.38 -20.51 2.48
CA SER A 18 0.15 -19.49 1.48
C SER A 18 -0.57 -18.40 2.24
N ILE A 19 0.19 -17.64 3.04
CA ILE A 19 -0.28 -16.36 3.55
C ILE A 19 -0.76 -15.64 2.29
N PRO A 20 -2.06 -15.34 2.15
CA PRO A 20 -2.48 -14.53 1.03
C PRO A 20 -1.69 -13.23 1.17
N PHE A 21 -0.71 -13.01 0.28
CA PHE A 21 -0.10 -11.70 0.13
C PHE A 21 -1.28 -10.77 0.04
N SER A 22 -1.42 -9.90 1.05
CA SER A 22 -2.61 -9.08 1.23
C SER A 22 -2.95 -8.49 -0.12
N THR A 23 -4.09 -8.89 -0.69
CA THR A 23 -4.54 -8.45 -2.02
C THR A 23 -5.07 -7.03 -1.89
N HIS A 24 -4.20 -6.13 -1.42
CA HIS A 24 -4.45 -4.72 -1.43
C HIS A 24 -4.50 -4.28 -2.90
N PRO A 25 -5.44 -3.39 -3.26
CA PRO A 25 -5.55 -2.87 -4.61
C PRO A 25 -4.47 -1.81 -4.86
N PHE A 26 -3.24 -2.02 -4.40
CA PHE A 26 -2.09 -1.13 -4.55
C PHE A 26 -0.79 -1.91 -4.38
N THR A 27 0.29 -1.39 -4.97
CA THR A 27 1.63 -1.96 -4.82
C THR A 27 2.24 -1.58 -3.47
N ASP A 28 3.29 -2.27 -3.04
CA ASP A 28 3.99 -1.95 -1.78
C ASP A 28 4.45 -0.48 -1.73
N LEU A 29 5.01 0.03 -2.83
CA LEU A 29 5.44 1.43 -2.92
C LEU A 29 4.26 2.40 -2.82
N GLN A 30 3.12 2.09 -3.45
CA GLN A 30 1.91 2.89 -3.32
C GLN A 30 1.38 2.86 -1.87
N GLY A 31 1.43 1.70 -1.22
CA GLY A 31 1.10 1.56 0.20
C GLY A 31 1.98 2.45 1.09
N GLN A 32 3.28 2.53 0.82
CA GLN A 32 4.20 3.42 1.53
C GLN A 32 3.84 4.90 1.34
N TYR A 33 3.50 5.32 0.12
CA TYR A 33 3.04 6.69 -0.14
C TYR A 33 1.72 7.00 0.61
N LEU A 34 0.78 6.06 0.63
CA LEU A 34 -0.48 6.21 1.36
C LEU A 34 -0.24 6.32 2.88
N ALA A 35 0.63 5.46 3.42
CA ALA A 35 1.01 5.49 4.83
C ALA A 35 1.68 6.83 5.20
N PHE A 36 2.58 7.31 4.34
CA PHE A 36 3.23 8.62 4.52
C PHE A 36 2.21 9.76 4.50
N ILE A 37 1.31 9.80 3.51
CA ILE A 37 0.26 10.83 3.42
C ILE A 37 -0.61 10.83 4.67
N HIS A 38 -1.02 9.67 5.13
CA HIS A 38 -1.83 9.52 6.34
C HIS A 38 -1.09 10.00 7.59
N ALA A 39 0.15 9.55 7.80
CA ALA A 39 0.96 9.93 8.95
C ALA A 39 1.28 11.43 8.97
N TYR A 40 1.70 11.98 7.83
CA TYR A 40 2.00 13.40 7.68
C TYR A 40 0.76 14.25 7.97
N THR A 41 -0.41 13.86 7.43
CA THR A 41 -1.66 14.59 7.67
C THR A 41 -2.07 14.53 9.14
N LYS A 42 -1.89 13.37 9.79
CA LYS A 42 -2.20 13.20 11.21
C LYS A 42 -1.31 14.08 12.10
N LEU A 43 -0.03 14.18 11.78
CA LEU A 43 0.94 14.95 12.56
C LEU A 43 0.82 16.47 12.28
N ASN A 44 0.79 16.86 11.02
CA ASN A 44 0.89 18.25 10.59
C ASN A 44 -0.47 18.92 10.36
N ARG A 45 -1.56 18.17 10.51
CA ARG A 45 -2.96 18.61 10.28
C ARG A 45 -3.21 19.16 8.87
N ARG A 46 -2.30 18.85 7.94
CA ARG A 46 -2.35 19.25 6.53
C ARG A 46 -1.76 18.13 5.66
N PRO A 47 -2.26 17.90 4.45
CA PRO A 47 -1.67 16.94 3.53
C PRO A 47 -0.24 17.37 3.12
N PRO A 48 0.66 16.43 2.82
CA PRO A 48 2.00 16.73 2.31
C PRO A 48 1.95 17.38 0.93
N ALA A 49 2.88 18.27 0.64
CA ALA A 49 3.19 18.73 -0.72
C ALA A 49 4.03 17.67 -1.46
N GLU A 50 4.12 17.77 -2.79
CA GLU A 50 5.02 16.91 -3.57
C GLU A 50 6.48 17.05 -3.07
N ALA A 51 6.91 18.27 -2.73
CA ALA A 51 8.23 18.53 -2.16
C ALA A 51 8.50 17.78 -0.85
N ASP A 52 7.49 17.60 0.01
CA ASP A 52 7.63 16.81 1.24
C ASP A 52 7.86 15.33 0.92
N MET A 53 7.13 14.80 -0.05
CA MET A 53 7.29 13.41 -0.51
C MET A 53 8.67 13.21 -1.18
N GLN A 54 9.10 14.16 -2.00
CA GLN A 54 10.42 14.11 -2.63
C GLN A 54 11.54 14.03 -1.59
N ARG A 55 11.46 14.86 -0.54
CA ARG A 55 12.44 14.87 0.56
C ARG A 55 12.41 13.57 1.35
N TYR A 56 11.23 13.03 1.64
CA TYR A 56 11.10 11.80 2.43
C TYR A 56 11.54 10.55 1.66
N PHE A 57 11.11 10.40 0.40
CA PHE A 57 11.41 9.22 -0.42
C PHE A 57 12.72 9.33 -1.22
N GLY A 58 13.37 10.50 -1.23
CA GLY A 58 14.59 10.72 -2.01
C GLY A 58 14.38 10.66 -3.53
N THR A 59 13.16 10.95 -4.00
CA THR A 59 12.78 10.82 -5.41
C THR A 59 12.71 12.16 -6.14
N THR A 60 12.85 12.12 -7.45
CA THR A 60 12.76 13.31 -8.31
C THR A 60 11.34 13.86 -8.41
N PRO A 61 11.16 15.16 -8.71
CA PRO A 61 9.82 15.75 -8.89
C PRO A 61 8.91 14.98 -9.86
N PRO A 62 9.36 14.58 -11.07
CA PRO A 62 8.48 13.85 -11.99
C PRO A 62 8.04 12.48 -11.47
N THR A 63 8.85 11.82 -10.65
CA THR A 63 8.49 10.51 -10.05
C THR A 63 7.39 10.65 -9.02
N VAL A 64 7.50 11.62 -8.11
CA VAL A 64 6.45 11.91 -7.13
C VAL A 64 5.17 12.32 -7.82
N HIS A 65 5.27 13.23 -8.80
CA HIS A 65 4.12 13.69 -9.55
C HIS A 65 3.36 12.53 -10.21
N ARG A 66 4.08 11.64 -10.91
CA ARG A 66 3.49 10.44 -11.52
C ARG A 66 2.86 9.51 -10.47
N MET A 67 3.51 9.31 -9.32
CA MET A 67 2.96 8.49 -8.24
C MET A 67 1.65 9.07 -7.70
N VAL A 68 1.61 10.39 -7.46
CA VAL A 68 0.41 11.09 -6.98
C VAL A 68 -0.73 10.98 -8.00
N LEU A 69 -0.46 11.18 -9.29
CA LEU A 69 -1.46 11.00 -10.35
C LEU A 69 -1.99 9.57 -10.42
N GLU A 70 -1.12 8.57 -10.25
CA GLU A 70 -1.53 7.17 -10.28
C GLU A 70 -2.42 6.81 -9.07
N LEU A 71 -2.05 7.27 -7.87
CA LEU A 71 -2.88 7.10 -6.67
C LEU A 71 -4.26 7.76 -6.81
N GLU A 72 -4.32 8.95 -7.41
CA GLU A 72 -5.56 9.67 -7.70
C GLU A 72 -6.41 8.94 -8.75
N ARG A 73 -5.80 8.51 -9.85
CA ARG A 73 -6.47 7.74 -10.92
C ARG A 73 -7.09 6.44 -10.40
N ARG A 74 -6.43 5.80 -9.43
CA ARG A 74 -6.93 4.60 -8.74
C ARG A 74 -7.96 4.90 -7.64
N GLY A 75 -8.26 6.17 -7.37
CA GLY A 75 -9.17 6.59 -6.30
C GLY A 75 -8.65 6.35 -4.88
N LEU A 76 -7.35 6.09 -4.72
CA LEU A 76 -6.72 5.83 -3.42
C LEU A 76 -6.47 7.12 -2.64
N ILE A 77 -6.38 8.25 -3.33
CA ILE A 77 -6.34 9.60 -2.76
C ILE A 77 -7.25 10.52 -3.55
N ARG A 78 -7.65 11.65 -2.95
CA ARG A 78 -8.23 12.78 -3.68
C ARG A 78 -7.28 13.96 -3.61
N ARG A 79 -6.96 14.56 -4.76
CA ARG A 79 -6.19 15.79 -4.83
C ARG A 79 -7.13 16.98 -4.76
N SER A 80 -6.70 18.04 -4.08
CA SER A 80 -7.25 19.38 -4.28
C SER A 80 -6.31 20.11 -5.23
N ALA A 81 -6.63 20.11 -6.53
CA ALA A 81 -5.85 20.84 -7.52
C ALA A 81 -5.86 22.35 -7.20
N GLY A 82 -4.69 23.00 -7.29
CA GLY A 82 -4.60 24.47 -7.24
C GLY A 82 -4.18 25.10 -5.91
N GLN A 83 -3.91 24.34 -4.84
CA GLN A 83 -3.20 24.91 -3.70
C GLN A 83 -1.70 24.95 -4.00
N ALA A 84 -1.25 26.06 -4.60
CA ALA A 84 0.15 26.46 -4.50
C ALA A 84 0.48 26.58 -3.00
N ARG A 85 1.43 25.77 -2.55
CA ARG A 85 1.93 25.81 -1.18
C ARG A 85 3.29 26.50 -1.29
N SER A 86 3.29 27.79 -0.93
CA SER A 86 4.44 28.70 -0.94
C SER A 86 5.61 28.17 -0.13
#